data_AF-A0A7S1URN5-F1
#
_entry.id   AF-A0A7S1URN5-F1
#
_cell.length_a   1.000
_cell.length_b   1.000
_cell.length_c   1.000
_cell.angle_alpha   90.00
_cell.angle_beta   90.00
_cell.angle_gamma   90.00
#
_symmetry.space_group_name_H-M   'P 1'
#
loop_
_entity.id
_entity.type
_entity.pdbx_description
1 polymer ?
#
loop_
_entity_poly.entity_id
_entity_poly.type
_entity_poly.pdbx_seq_one_letter_code
_entity_poly.pdbx_strand_id
1 'polypeptide(L)'
;ARLGFYDGKDVRSGNYVSHAGNRTKRKFKPNVFHKRLWSETLDEWIRFKVTASALKSMDHMGGLDEYLLHSRHVKDGLGLEVRRKIVTRMEQNEKQRLLELAIQQEMEDNSLVPPDDDDDDDDGGTEEESKGTTSKIE
;
A
#
# COMPACT_ATOMS: atom_id res chain seq x y z
N ALA A 1 -24.30 -6.60 12.84
CA ALA A 1 -23.05 -6.78 13.62
C ALA A 1 -22.00 -5.80 13.10
N ARG A 2 -21.58 -4.81 13.90
CA ARG A 2 -20.81 -3.64 13.41
C ARG A 2 -19.27 -3.82 13.39
N LEU A 3 -18.76 -4.94 13.87
CA LEU A 3 -17.31 -5.10 14.19
C LEU A 3 -16.62 -6.22 13.39
N GLY A 4 -17.25 -6.79 12.35
CA GLY A 4 -16.68 -7.96 11.70
C GLY A 4 -17.25 -8.30 10.33
N PHE A 5 -16.58 -9.23 9.65
CA PHE A 5 -16.91 -9.69 8.30
C PHE A 5 -17.69 -10.99 8.34
N TYR A 6 -18.97 -10.90 7.97
CA TYR A 6 -19.91 -12.02 8.02
C TYR A 6 -20.30 -12.56 6.63
N ASP A 7 -19.91 -11.87 5.55
CA ASP A 7 -20.14 -12.33 4.17
C ASP A 7 -21.62 -12.66 3.89
N GLY A 8 -22.51 -11.79 4.38
CA GLY A 8 -23.97 -11.99 4.28
C GLY A 8 -24.56 -13.08 5.19
N LYS A 9 -23.76 -13.76 6.02
CA LYS A 9 -24.26 -14.75 6.99
C LYS A 9 -24.79 -14.06 8.23
N ASP A 10 -26.07 -14.29 8.52
CA ASP A 10 -26.73 -13.80 9.73
C ASP A 10 -27.19 -14.95 10.63
N VAL A 11 -27.55 -14.63 11.87
CA VAL A 11 -28.13 -15.58 12.82
C VAL A 11 -29.48 -16.04 12.33
N ARG A 12 -29.61 -17.34 12.04
CA ARG A 12 -30.89 -17.93 11.64
C ARG A 12 -31.65 -18.39 12.88
N SER A 13 -32.97 -18.24 12.87
CA SER A 13 -33.85 -18.84 13.88
C SER A 13 -34.45 -20.13 13.36
N GLY A 14 -34.73 -21.07 14.26
CA GLY A 14 -35.49 -22.27 13.93
C GLY A 14 -35.88 -23.03 15.18
N ASN A 15 -36.33 -24.27 15.03
CA ASN A 15 -36.79 -25.10 16.14
C ASN A 15 -36.02 -26.42 16.20
N TYR A 16 -35.88 -26.96 17.41
CA TYR A 16 -35.70 -28.39 17.62
C TYR A 16 -37.09 -29.04 17.63
N VAL A 17 -37.25 -30.13 16.89
CA VAL A 17 -38.54 -30.85 16.78
C VAL A 17 -38.33 -32.26 17.29
N SER A 18 -39.09 -32.67 18.31
CA SER A 18 -39.04 -34.04 18.82
C SER A 18 -39.85 -34.99 17.94
N HIS A 19 -39.69 -36.30 18.13
CA HIS A 19 -40.52 -37.32 17.47
C HIS A 19 -42.02 -37.15 17.76
N ALA A 20 -42.37 -36.58 18.91
CA ALA A 20 -43.75 -36.26 19.29
C ALA A 20 -44.25 -34.91 18.72
N GLY A 21 -43.43 -34.20 17.93
CA GLY A 21 -43.80 -32.92 17.32
C GLY A 21 -43.66 -31.69 18.21
N ASN A 22 -43.12 -31.83 19.42
CA ASN A 22 -42.87 -30.70 20.32
C ASN A 22 -41.75 -29.82 19.76
N ARG A 23 -42.00 -28.50 19.65
CA ARG A 23 -41.09 -27.53 19.03
C ARG A 23 -40.45 -26.60 20.07
N THR A 24 -39.13 -26.61 20.15
CA THR A 24 -38.36 -25.71 21.02
C THR A 24 -37.54 -24.73 20.19
N LYS A 25 -37.69 -23.42 20.43
CA LYS A 25 -36.95 -22.38 19.70
C LYS A 25 -35.44 -22.51 19.91
N ARG A 26 -34.66 -22.38 18.84
CA ARG A 26 -33.19 -22.33 18.86
C ARG A 26 -32.65 -21.29 17.88
N LYS A 27 -31.38 -20.91 18.07
CA LYS A 27 -30.66 -19.98 17.19
C LYS A 27 -29.45 -20.67 16.57
N PHE A 28 -29.27 -20.49 15.26
CA PHE A 28 -28.10 -20.96 14.52
C PHE A 28 -27.16 -19.77 14.30
N LYS A 29 -26.06 -19.75 15.04
CA LYS A 29 -25.05 -18.70 14.89
C LYS A 29 -24.05 -19.12 13.81
N PRO A 30 -23.56 -18.19 12.97
CA PRO A 30 -22.45 -18.49 12.08
C PRO A 30 -21.18 -18.79 12.90
N ASN A 31 -20.26 -19.55 12.31
CA ASN A 31 -18.96 -19.82 12.92
C ASN A 31 -18.07 -18.58 12.80
N VAL A 32 -17.87 -17.86 13.89
CA VAL A 32 -17.15 -16.58 13.96
C VAL A 32 -15.89 -16.75 14.77
N PHE A 33 -14.77 -16.28 14.23
CA PHE A 33 -13.45 -16.30 14.85
C PHE A 33 -12.92 -14.88 15.06
N HIS A 34 -12.03 -14.72 16.03
CA HIS A 34 -11.24 -13.50 16.19
C HIS A 34 -9.87 -13.74 15.54
N LYS A 35 -9.58 -13.06 14.43
CA LYS A 35 -8.32 -13.23 13.70
C LYS A 35 -7.65 -11.88 13.45
N ARG A 36 -6.32 -11.88 13.49
CA ARG A 36 -5.47 -10.77 13.04
C ARG A 36 -5.24 -10.95 11.55
N LEU A 37 -5.54 -9.93 10.77
CA LEU A 37 -5.31 -9.88 9.34
C LEU A 37 -4.31 -8.77 9.05
N TRP A 38 -3.40 -9.04 8.13
CA TRP A 38 -2.40 -8.08 7.68
C TRP A 38 -3.01 -7.20 6.58
N SER A 39 -2.73 -5.91 6.61
CA SER A 39 -3.06 -4.96 5.55
C SER A 39 -1.75 -4.47 4.94
N GLU A 40 -1.54 -4.72 3.66
CA GLU A 40 -0.31 -4.36 2.95
C GLU A 40 -0.23 -2.85 2.73
N THR A 41 -1.37 -2.21 2.45
CA THR A 41 -1.43 -0.76 2.22
C THR A 41 -1.11 0.03 3.49
N LEU A 42 -1.60 -0.45 4.63
CA LEU A 42 -1.42 0.22 5.92
C LEU A 42 -0.16 -0.21 6.67
N ASP A 43 0.43 -1.37 6.32
CA ASP A 43 1.56 -2.00 7.00
C ASP A 43 1.26 -2.34 8.48
N GLU A 44 0.00 -2.73 8.75
CA GLU A 44 -0.49 -2.94 10.12
C GLU A 44 -1.30 -4.23 10.27
N TRP A 45 -1.21 -4.83 11.46
CA TRP A 45 -2.04 -5.97 11.86
C TRP A 45 -3.35 -5.51 12.50
N ILE A 46 -4.48 -5.79 11.85
CA ILE A 46 -5.80 -5.38 12.34
C ILE A 46 -6.59 -6.59 12.83
N ARG A 47 -7.23 -6.45 14.00
CA ARG A 47 -8.04 -7.50 14.62
C ARG A 47 -9.50 -7.37 14.19
N PHE A 48 -10.05 -8.43 13.60
CA PHE A 48 -11.45 -8.49 13.23
C PHE A 48 -12.16 -9.73 13.77
N LYS A 49 -13.49 -9.62 13.91
CA LYS A 49 -14.37 -10.80 13.97
C LYS A 49 -14.65 -11.24 12.54
N VAL A 50 -14.31 -12.48 12.20
CA VAL A 50 -14.38 -12.98 10.82
C VAL A 50 -15.06 -14.33 10.81
N THR A 51 -15.99 -14.54 9.88
CA THR A 51 -16.56 -15.86 9.65
C THR A 51 -15.65 -16.70 8.76
N ALA A 52 -15.76 -18.04 8.84
CA ALA A 52 -15.03 -18.94 7.92
C ALA A 52 -15.31 -18.63 6.43
N SER A 53 -16.52 -18.16 6.11
CA SER A 53 -16.88 -17.73 4.75
C SER A 53 -16.05 -16.53 4.31
N ALA A 54 -16.02 -15.50 5.15
CA ALA A 54 -15.32 -14.26 4.85
C ALA A 54 -13.81 -14.52 4.69
N LEU A 55 -13.21 -15.39 5.52
CA LEU A 55 -11.82 -15.82 5.33
C LEU A 55 -11.60 -16.46 3.97
N LYS A 56 -12.46 -17.41 3.57
CA LYS A 56 -12.37 -18.04 2.26
C LYS A 56 -12.51 -17.03 1.10
N SER A 57 -13.41 -16.06 1.26
CA SER A 57 -13.61 -15.00 0.27
C SER A 57 -12.40 -14.06 0.19
N MET A 58 -11.76 -13.72 1.33
CA MET A 58 -10.51 -12.95 1.37
C MET A 58 -9.37 -13.70 0.67
N ASP A 59 -9.19 -14.98 0.97
CA ASP A 59 -8.16 -15.81 0.35
C ASP A 59 -8.37 -15.89 -1.18
N HIS A 60 -9.62 -15.96 -1.64
CA HIS A 60 -9.95 -15.99 -3.07
C HIS A 60 -9.70 -14.65 -3.78
N MET A 61 -9.88 -13.52 -3.08
CA MET A 61 -9.60 -12.19 -3.61
C MET A 61 -8.12 -11.80 -3.52
N GLY A 62 -7.32 -12.57 -2.78
CA GLY A 62 -5.88 -12.34 -2.64
C GLY A 62 -5.48 -11.43 -1.47
N GLY A 63 -6.39 -11.10 -0.55
CA GLY A 63 -6.01 -10.27 0.61
C GLY A 63 -7.16 -9.62 1.36
N LEU A 64 -6.81 -8.92 2.44
CA LEU A 64 -7.75 -8.10 3.20
C LEU A 64 -8.11 -6.81 2.44
N ASP A 65 -7.14 -6.14 1.84
CA ASP A 65 -7.31 -4.83 1.22
C ASP A 65 -8.24 -4.93 0.00
N GLU A 66 -7.99 -5.91 -0.86
CA GLU A 66 -8.81 -6.24 -2.03
C GLU A 66 -10.23 -6.62 -1.63
N TYR A 67 -10.37 -7.40 -0.55
CA TYR A 67 -11.67 -7.72 0.01
C TYR A 67 -12.41 -6.46 0.46
N LEU A 68 -11.75 -5.53 1.14
CA LEU A 68 -12.37 -4.30 1.62
C LEU A 68 -12.80 -3.38 0.47
N LEU A 69 -12.03 -3.33 -0.61
CA LEU A 69 -12.34 -2.50 -1.78
C LEU A 69 -13.51 -3.05 -2.60
N HIS A 70 -13.55 -4.36 -2.84
CA HIS A 70 -14.50 -4.99 -3.76
C HIS A 70 -15.74 -5.59 -3.09
N SER A 71 -15.67 -5.92 -1.79
CA SER A 71 -16.77 -6.60 -1.12
C SER A 71 -17.98 -5.70 -0.89
N ARG A 72 -19.13 -6.11 -1.42
CA ARG A 72 -20.45 -5.51 -1.16
C ARG A 72 -20.91 -5.64 0.30
N HIS A 73 -20.28 -6.51 1.07
CA HIS A 73 -20.69 -6.85 2.44
C HIS A 73 -20.06 -5.94 3.49
N VAL A 74 -19.12 -5.08 3.10
CA VAL A 74 -18.48 -4.08 3.97
C VAL A 74 -19.24 -2.75 3.83
N LYS A 75 -20.31 -2.61 4.61
CA LYS A 75 -21.17 -1.42 4.57
C LYS A 75 -20.96 -0.47 5.74
N ASP A 76 -20.70 -1.02 6.94
CA ASP A 76 -20.69 -0.23 8.17
C ASP A 76 -19.57 -0.68 9.13
N GLY A 77 -19.25 0.22 10.08
CA GLY A 77 -18.39 -0.06 11.22
C GLY A 77 -16.90 -0.09 10.87
N LEU A 78 -16.14 -0.89 11.60
CA LEU A 78 -14.67 -0.90 11.51
C LEU A 78 -14.17 -1.23 10.09
N GLY A 79 -14.86 -2.11 9.37
CA GLY A 79 -14.47 -2.46 8.00
C GLY A 79 -14.55 -1.28 7.04
N LEU A 80 -15.57 -0.42 7.17
CA LEU A 80 -15.70 0.78 6.34
C LEU A 80 -14.63 1.82 6.69
N GLU A 81 -14.32 1.97 7.98
CA GLU A 81 -13.27 2.88 8.43
C GLU A 81 -11.90 2.48 7.86
N VAL A 82 -11.55 1.19 7.94
CA VAL A 82 -10.30 0.67 7.38
C VAL A 82 -10.28 0.81 5.87
N ARG A 83 -11.39 0.53 5.18
CA ARG A 83 -11.50 0.76 3.73
C ARG A 83 -11.19 2.22 3.36
N ARG A 84 -11.75 3.19 4.09
CA ARG A 84 -11.48 4.62 3.83
C ARG A 84 -10.00 4.96 4.06
N LYS A 85 -9.41 4.46 5.14
CA LYS A 85 -7.98 4.62 5.44
C LYS A 85 -7.09 4.07 4.32
N ILE A 86 -7.42 2.90 3.78
CA ILE A 86 -6.71 2.28 2.66
C ILE A 86 -6.76 3.19 1.43
N VAL A 87 -7.95 3.68 1.04
CA VAL A 87 -8.10 4.57 -0.12
C VAL A 87 -7.27 5.84 0.04
N THR A 88 -7.35 6.50 1.19
CA THR A 88 -6.55 7.71 1.45
C THR A 88 -5.05 7.42 1.42
N ARG A 89 -4.61 6.28 1.95
CA ARG A 89 -3.21 5.88 1.90
C ARG A 89 -2.74 5.56 0.48
N MET A 90 -3.57 4.94 -0.35
CA MET A 90 -3.27 4.70 -1.77
C MET A 90 -3.05 6.02 -2.51
N GLU A 91 -3.96 7.00 -2.34
CA GLU A 91 -3.81 8.34 -2.94
C GLU A 91 -2.52 9.05 -2.49
N GLN A 92 -2.15 8.91 -1.21
CA GLN A 92 -0.89 9.45 -0.70
C GLN A 92 0.30 8.77 -1.36
N ASN A 93 0.31 7.45 -1.47
CA ASN A 93 1.38 6.70 -2.10
C ASN A 93 1.55 7.08 -3.58
N GLU A 94 0.46 7.25 -4.31
CA GLU A 94 0.49 7.72 -5.70
C GLU A 94 1.07 9.13 -5.83
N LYS A 95 0.64 10.08 -4.97
CA LYS A 95 1.18 11.44 -4.95
C LYS A 95 2.68 11.47 -4.67
N GLN A 96 3.16 10.65 -3.74
CA GLN A 96 4.58 10.54 -3.42
C GLN A 96 5.39 10.03 -4.62
N ARG A 97 4.89 9.00 -5.32
CA ARG A 97 5.54 8.47 -6.54
C ARG A 97 5.61 9.50 -7.66
N LEU A 98 4.53 10.24 -7.89
CA LEU A 98 4.50 11.29 -8.92
C LEU A 98 5.48 12.43 -8.59
N LEU A 99 5.56 12.81 -7.32
CA LEU A 99 6.50 13.83 -6.86
C LEU A 99 7.95 13.37 -7.03
N GLU A 100 8.25 12.11 -6.69
CA GLU A 100 9.57 11.51 -6.88
C GLU A 100 9.99 11.47 -8.36
N LEU A 101 9.08 11.10 -9.25
CA LEU A 101 9.33 11.09 -10.69
C LEU A 101 9.60 12.51 -11.25
N ALA A 102 8.83 13.50 -10.79
CA ALA A 102 9.03 14.89 -11.22
C ALA A 102 10.42 15.41 -10.81
N ILE A 103 10.87 15.09 -9.59
CA ILE A 103 12.21 15.46 -9.11
C ILE A 103 13.30 14.80 -9.96
N GLN A 104 13.13 13.53 -10.34
CA GLN A 104 14.11 12.83 -11.20
C GLN A 104 14.23 13.49 -12.57
N GLN A 105 13.11 13.83 -13.19
CA GLN A 105 13.09 14.50 -14.49
C GLN A 105 13.76 15.87 -14.45
N GLU A 106 13.52 16.68 -13.41
CA GLU A 106 14.21 17.97 -13.22
C GLU A 106 15.73 17.80 -13.05
N MET A 107 16.19 16.72 -12.39
CA MET A 107 17.63 16.44 -12.26
C MET A 107 18.28 16.03 -13.58
N GLU A 108 17.56 15.31 -14.45
CA GLU A 108 18.04 14.92 -15.78
C GLU A 108 18.16 16.13 -16.73
N ASP A 109 17.15 17.00 -16.75
CA ASP A 109 17.11 18.17 -17.65
C ASP A 109 18.16 19.24 -17.29
N ASN A 110 18.56 19.36 -16.02
CA ASN A 110 19.59 20.29 -15.57
C ASN A 110 21.04 19.78 -15.78
N SER A 111 21.23 18.64 -16.45
CA SER A 111 22.55 18.07 -16.77
C SER A 111 23.02 18.29 -18.22
N LEU A 112 22.20 18.95 -19.06
CA LEU A 112 22.53 19.30 -20.45
C LEU A 112 23.24 20.66 -20.55
N VAL A 113 24.47 20.72 -20.06
CA VAL A 113 25.46 21.72 -20.53
C VAL A 113 26.51 20.94 -21.31
N PRO A 114 26.55 21.03 -22.65
CA PRO A 114 27.71 20.60 -23.40
C PRO A 114 28.93 21.36 -22.84
N PRO A 115 30.11 20.74 -22.66
CA PRO A 115 31.31 21.55 -22.69
C PRO A 115 31.30 22.28 -24.03
N ASP A 116 31.15 23.60 -23.98
CA ASP A 116 31.63 24.46 -25.05
C ASP A 116 33.15 24.25 -25.08
N ASP A 117 33.60 23.21 -25.78
CA ASP A 117 34.96 23.14 -26.27
C ASP A 117 35.00 24.14 -27.43
N ASP A 118 35.22 25.40 -27.07
CA ASP A 118 35.59 26.45 -28.02
C ASP A 118 36.72 25.91 -28.90
N ASP A 119 36.42 25.73 -30.19
CA ASP A 119 37.38 25.56 -31.26
C ASP A 119 38.26 26.83 -31.34
N ASP A 120 39.29 26.94 -30.49
CA ASP A 120 40.39 27.90 -30.68
C ASP A 120 41.60 27.16 -31.30
N ASP A 121 41.51 26.96 -32.62
CA ASP A 121 42.67 26.86 -33.51
C ASP A 121 43.43 28.21 -33.47
N ASP A 122 44.52 28.31 -32.70
CA ASP A 122 45.56 29.33 -32.94
C ASP A 122 46.95 28.69 -33.00
N ASP A 123 47.40 28.53 -34.25
CA ASP A 123 48.76 28.23 -34.69
C ASP A 123 49.66 29.45 -34.43
N GLY A 124 50.55 29.34 -33.45
CA GLY A 124 51.53 30.40 -33.20
C GLY A 124 52.61 30.01 -32.20
N GLY A 125 53.62 29.25 -32.63
CA GLY A 125 54.80 29.00 -31.82
C GLY A 125 55.66 30.25 -31.58
N THR A 126 56.33 30.32 -30.43
CA THR A 126 57.69 30.89 -30.30
C THR A 126 58.30 30.55 -28.93
N GLU A 127 59.48 29.91 -29.04
CA GLU A 127 60.73 30.19 -28.32
C GLU A 127 60.94 29.84 -26.83
N GLU A 128 62.15 29.29 -26.66
CA GLU A 128 62.88 29.01 -25.44
C GLU A 128 62.96 30.21 -24.48
N GLU A 129 63.08 29.94 -23.18
CA GLU A 129 64.20 30.36 -22.34
C GLU A 129 63.95 29.85 -20.90
N SER A 130 64.71 28.87 -20.43
CA SER A 130 65.94 29.04 -19.65
C SER A 130 65.73 29.07 -18.11
N LYS A 131 66.30 28.04 -17.47
CA LYS A 131 66.99 27.99 -16.17
C LYS A 131 66.42 28.81 -14.99
N GLY A 132 66.04 28.06 -13.94
CA GLY A 132 66.77 28.13 -12.66
C GLY A 132 66.03 28.61 -11.41
N THR A 133 66.43 27.98 -10.29
CA THR A 133 66.56 28.55 -8.94
C THR A 133 65.44 28.23 -7.92
N THR A 134 65.77 27.30 -7.00
CA THR A 134 65.61 27.28 -5.52
C THR A 134 64.67 28.33 -4.87
N SER A 135 63.86 28.08 -3.83
CA SER A 135 64.22 27.59 -2.48
C SER A 135 62.98 27.35 -1.61
N LYS A 136 63.20 26.62 -0.50
CA LYS A 136 62.40 26.52 0.75
C LYS A 136 61.87 27.85 1.33
N ILE A 137 60.99 27.67 2.35
CA ILE A 137 60.51 28.54 3.45
C ILE A 137 58.98 28.71 3.28
N GLU A 138 58.09 28.34 4.21
CA GLU A 138 58.08 28.41 5.68
C GLU A 138 57.25 27.26 6.28
#